data_AF-A0A971CTB7-F1
#
_entry.id   AF-A0A971CTB7-F1
#
_cell.length_a   1.000
_cell.length_b   1.000
_cell.length_c   1.000
_cell.angle_alpha   90.00
_cell.angle_beta   90.00
_cell.angle_gamma   90.00
#
_symmetry.space_group_name_H-M   'P 1'
#
loop_
_entity.id
_entity.type
_entity.pdbx_description
1 polymer ?
#
loop_
_entity_poly.entity_id
_entity_poly.type
_entity_poly.pdbx_seq_one_letter_code
_entity_poly.pdbx_strand_id
1 'polypeptide(L)' 'MVDVNLAPAWVDRLRVSRHEAHHWSEIGPLNATDSEILAWAAQHDAVVLTCDLDFGAILAASQARGPSVVQIRARD' A
#
# COMPACT_ATOMS: atom_id res chain seq x y z
N MET A 1 -0.87 -3.93 3.11
CA MET A 1 -0.98 -2.54 3.57
C MET A 1 -1.84 -1.78 2.59
N VAL A 2 -2.87 -1.08 3.09
CA VAL A 2 -3.82 -0.29 2.29
C VAL A 2 -3.41 1.16 2.41
N ASP A 3 -3.15 1.79 1.26
CA ASP A 3 -2.76 3.20 1.16
C ASP A 3 -3.90 4.14 1.57
N VAL A 4 -3.56 5.36 2.01
CA VAL A 4 -4.49 6.38 2.50
C VAL A 4 -5.48 6.88 1.44
N ASN A 5 -5.16 6.68 0.17
CA ASN A 5 -6.06 7.02 -0.93
C ASN A 5 -7.23 6.02 -1.11
N LEU A 6 -7.22 4.91 -0.38
CA LEU A 6 -8.30 3.93 -0.36
C LEU A 6 -9.08 4.03 0.95
N ALA A 7 -10.38 3.76 0.90
CA ALA A 7 -11.20 3.75 2.11
C ALA A 7 -10.75 2.65 3.09
N PRO A 8 -10.74 2.90 4.42
CA PRO A 8 -10.41 1.89 5.42
C PRO A 8 -11.25 0.60 5.33
N ALA A 9 -12.45 0.66 4.74
CA ALA A 9 -13.31 -0.50 4.49
C ALA A 9 -12.63 -1.62 3.66
N TRP A 10 -11.59 -1.31 2.90
CA TRP A 10 -10.77 -2.32 2.23
C TRP A 10 -10.06 -3.25 3.22
N VAL A 11 -9.63 -2.74 4.38
CA VAL A 11 -9.01 -3.54 5.44
C VAL A 11 -9.99 -4.60 5.93
N ASP A 12 -11.24 -4.22 6.21
CA ASP A 12 -12.27 -5.15 6.66
C ASP A 12 -12.56 -6.23 5.61
N ARG A 13 -12.66 -5.85 4.33
CA ARG A 13 -12.88 -6.80 3.23
C ARG A 13 -11.74 -7.80 3.08
N LEU A 14 -10.50 -7.34 3.22
CA LEU A 14 -9.32 -8.21 3.16
C LEU A 14 -9.27 -9.16 4.37
N ARG A 15 -9.58 -8.67 5.57
CA ARG A 15 -9.64 -9.47 6.80
C ARG A 15 -10.74 -10.53 6.75
N VAL A 16 -11.91 -10.21 6.23
CA VAL A 16 -13.00 -11.19 5.96
C VAL A 16 -12.53 -12.28 5.00
N SER A 17 -11.67 -11.92 4.04
CA SER A 17 -11.04 -12.85 3.11
C SER A 17 -9.81 -13.57 3.70
N ARG A 18 -9.57 -13.45 5.01
CA ARG A 18 -8.46 -14.05 5.77
C ARG A 18 -7.07 -13.52 5.39
N HIS A 19 -6.98 -12.30 4.89
CA HIS A 19 -5.71 -11.60 4.69
C HIS A 19 -5.43 -10.67 5.87
N GLU A 20 -4.17 -10.62 6.31
CA GLU A 20 -3.73 -9.57 7.21
C GLU A 20 -3.68 -8.23 6.44
N ALA A 21 -4.30 -7.21 7.01
CA ALA A 21 -4.37 -5.89 6.40
C ALA A 21 -4.38 -4.81 7.49
N HIS A 22 -3.71 -3.70 7.17
CA HIS A 22 -3.63 -2.48 7.96
C HIS A 22 -3.77 -1.31 6.99
N HIS A 23 -4.54 -0.30 7.39
CA HIS A 23 -4.60 0.98 6.66
C HIS A 23 -3.44 1.84 7.12
N TRP A 24 -2.79 2.58 6.20
CA TRP A 24 -1.57 3.33 6.55
C TRP A 24 -1.79 4.30 7.72
N SER A 25 -2.96 4.93 7.81
CA SER A 25 -3.30 5.84 8.92
C SER A 25 -3.29 5.20 10.32
N GLU A 26 -3.29 3.87 10.41
CA GLU A 26 -3.26 3.14 11.69
C GLU A 26 -1.82 2.84 12.14
N ILE A 27 -0.88 2.76 11.20
CA ILE A 27 0.47 2.21 11.41
C ILE A 27 1.59 3.20 11.09
N GLY A 28 1.27 4.34 10.49
CA GLY A 28 2.25 5.33 10.06
C GLY A 28 1.67 6.76 10.00
N PRO A 29 2.56 7.75 9.83
CA PRO A 29 2.14 9.15 9.79
C PRO A 29 1.50 9.49 8.43
N LEU A 30 0.44 10.32 8.45
CA LEU A 30 -0.31 10.71 7.24
C LEU A 30 0.48 11.56 6.24
N ASN A 31 1.62 12.10 6.66
CA ASN A 31 2.55 12.85 5.83
C ASN A 31 3.76 12.01 5.37
N ALA A 32 3.72 10.69 5.55
CA ALA A 32 4.73 9.81 4.99
C ALA A 32 4.75 9.92 3.45
N THR A 33 5.95 9.94 2.90
CA THR A 33 6.19 9.86 1.47
C THR A 33 5.95 8.44 0.96
N ASP A 34 5.65 8.29 -0.32
CA ASP A 34 5.52 6.98 -0.98
C ASP A 34 6.74 6.08 -0.76
N SER A 35 7.94 6.68 -0.70
CA SER A 35 9.18 5.96 -0.44
C SER A 35 9.27 5.42 0.98
N GLU A 36 8.77 6.16 1.98
CA GLU A 36 8.68 5.67 3.37
C GLU A 36 7.65 4.54 3.49
N ILE A 37 6.51 4.66 2.80
CA ILE A 37 5.47 3.62 2.77
C ILE A 37 6.02 2.35 2.09
N LEU A 38 6.69 2.47 0.94
CA LEU A 38 7.35 1.37 0.25
C LEU A 38 8.43 0.71 1.12
N ALA A 39 9.26 1.50 1.81
CA ALA A 39 10.28 0.98 2.71
C ALA A 39 9.67 0.21 3.89
N TRP A 40 8.61 0.75 4.50
CA TRP A 40 7.87 0.06 5.55
C TRP A 40 7.31 -1.27 5.05
N ALA A 41 6.65 -1.25 3.87
CA ALA A 41 6.05 -2.45 3.31
C ALA A 41 7.11 -3.51 2.95
N ALA A 42 8.27 -3.12 2.44
CA ALA A 42 9.40 -4.04 2.22
C ALA A 42 9.90 -4.69 3.51
N GLN A 43 10.02 -3.93 4.59
CA GLN A 43 10.51 -4.43 5.88
C GLN A 43 9.54 -5.40 6.57
N HIS A 44 8.25 -5.31 6.24
CA HIS A 44 7.18 -6.12 6.83
C HIS A 44 6.64 -7.20 5.88
N ASP A 45 7.35 -7.49 4.77
CA ASP A 45 6.91 -8.41 3.72
C ASP A 45 5.47 -8.14 3.23
N ALA A 46 5.06 -6.88 3.23
CA ALA A 46 3.70 -6.45 2.92
C ALA A 46 3.54 -6.10 1.43
N VAL A 47 2.34 -6.36 0.90
CA VAL A 47 1.91 -5.85 -0.41
C VAL A 47 1.23 -4.50 -0.23
N VAL A 48 1.55 -3.53 -1.09
CA VAL A 48 0.89 -2.22 -1.12
C VAL A 48 -0.34 -2.27 -2.02
N LEU A 49 -1.50 -1.89 -1.50
CA LEU A 49 -2.73 -1.68 -2.28
C LEU A 49 -2.99 -0.18 -2.39
N THR A 50 -3.08 0.35 -3.62
CA THR A 50 -3.19 1.81 -3.86
C THR A 50 -3.91 2.14 -5.17
N CYS A 51 -4.47 3.35 -5.27
CA CYS A 51 -4.92 3.98 -6.52
C CYS A 51 -3.86 4.94 -7.11
N ASP A 52 -2.73 5.15 -6.43
CA ASP A 52 -1.68 6.09 -6.84
C ASP A 52 -0.76 5.46 -7.89
N LEU A 53 -0.36 6.26 -8.87
CA LEU A 53 0.53 5.85 -9.95
C LEU A 53 2.01 5.94 -9.58
N ASP A 54 2.34 6.72 -8.55
CA ASP A 54 3.71 7.04 -8.22
C ASP A 54 4.44 5.85 -7.58
N PHE A 55 3.76 4.99 -6.81
CA PHE A 55 4.35 3.78 -6.22
C PHE A 55 5.01 2.86 -7.26
N GLY A 56 4.30 2.58 -8.37
CA GLY A 56 4.83 1.75 -9.45
C GLY A 56 5.99 2.43 -10.19
N ALA A 57 5.89 3.75 -10.39
CA ALA A 57 6.95 4.54 -11.02
C ALA A 57 8.22 4.58 -10.16
N ILE A 58 8.10 4.75 -8.85
CA ILE A 58 9.20 4.75 -7.88
C ILE A 58 9.92 3.39 -7.88
N LEU A 59 9.19 2.27 -7.86
CA LEU A 59 9.78 0.94 -7.92
C LEU A 59 10.56 0.71 -9.22
N ALA A 60 10.00 1.12 -10.36
CA ALA A 60 10.66 1.01 -11.64
C ALA A 60 11.94 1.86 -11.71
N ALA A 61 11.88 3.10 -11.24
CA ALA A 61 13.02 4.03 -11.24
C ALA A 61 14.14 3.59 -10.30
N SER A 62 13.80 3.00 -9.15
CA SER A 62 14.77 2.48 -8.17
C SER A 62 15.31 1.09 -8.52
N GLN A 63 14.74 0.41 -9.53
CA GLN A 63 14.99 -1.00 -9.83
C GLN A 63 14.81 -1.93 -8.62
N ALA A 64 13.94 -1.54 -7.68
CA ALA A 64 13.65 -2.31 -6.49
C ALA A 64 12.92 -3.62 -6.86
N ARG A 65 13.24 -4.70 -6.15
CA ARG A 65 12.56 -6.01 -6.31
C ARG A 65 11.26 -6.11 -5.52
N GLY A 66 11.00 -5.17 -4.63
CA GLY A 66 9.82 -5.14 -3.77
C GLY A 66 9.70 -3.81 -3.02
N PRO A 67 8.60 -3.61 -2.27
CA PRO A 67 7.49 -4.55 -2.08
C PRO A 67 6.67 -4.75 -3.36
N SER A 68 5.78 -5.75 -3.40
CA SER A 68 4.78 -5.82 -4.47
C SER A 68 3.76 -4.70 -4.31
N VAL A 69 3.34 -4.10 -5.43
CA VAL A 69 2.29 -3.08 -5.48
C VAL A 69 1.14 -3.61 -6.33
N VAL A 70 -0.07 -3.56 -5.80
CA VAL A 70 -1.32 -3.85 -6.51
C VAL A 70 -2.05 -2.52 -6.71
N GLN A 71 -2.10 -2.09 -7.97
CA GLN A 71 -2.85 -0.89 -8.34
C GLN A 71 -4.30 -1.24 -8.62
N ILE A 72 -5.23 -0.57 -7.94
CA ILE A 72 -6.65 -0.70 -8.17
C ILE A 72 -7.10 0.37 -9.15
N ARG A 73 -7.80 -0.07 -10.21
CA ARG A 73 -8.45 0.80 -11.20
C ARG A 73 -9.95 0.50 -11.17
N ALA A 74 -10.63 1.05 -10.18
CA ALA A 74 -12.07 0.97 -10.04
C ALA A 74 -12.66 2.38 -9.93
N ARG A 75 -13.92 2.55 -10.32
CA ARG A 75 -14.72 3.69 -9.88
C ARG A 75 -15.35 3.29 -8.56
N ASP A 76 -15.17 4.10 -7.52
CA ASP A 76 -15.89 3.95 -6.26
C ASP A 76 -17.41 4.05 -6.47
#